data_AF-F0XAP3-F1
#
_entry.id   AF-F0XAP3-F1
#
_cell.length_a   1.000
_cell.length_b   1.000
_cell.length_c   1.000
_cell.angle_alpha   90.00
_cell.angle_beta   90.00
_cell.angle_gamma   90.00
#
_symmetry.space_group_name_H-M   'P 1'
#
loop_
_entity.id
_entity.type
_entity.pdbx_description
1 polymer ?
#
loop_
_entity_poly.entity_id
_entity_poly.type
_entity_poly.pdbx_seq_one_letter_code
_entity_poly.pdbx_strand_id
1 'polypeptide(L)'
;MQPAGSIKDIEFIGTSIGLLVMMYPILCKIRYESLHEVASERGLWKQLAFSICINWVVTPLFMVLIWTGLAGGNAEYCAILVAVNSLLQIVLFAPLAILFIRVISHDTGASAVSYSVVATSVAAFLGIPLGAAMVTRFGLHAIAGPAWYERVFLPAAAPWSLIGLLYTILVLFASQGHAVVHQIVSVVRVAAPLIVYFVLTFFGTLWITYRLHFGYALATVQSFTAASNNFELAIAVAVATFGPDSDQALAATVGPLIEVPVLLALVYLVRWIGNRWKWEP
;
A
#
# COMPACT_ATOMS: atom_id res chain seq x y z
N MET A 1 29.18 -21.87 -17.17
CA MET A 1 27.76 -22.20 -17.42
C MET A 1 27.01 -21.98 -16.12
N GLN A 2 26.05 -21.04 -16.14
CA GLN A 2 25.26 -20.59 -14.99
C GLN A 2 24.36 -21.69 -14.43
N PRO A 3 24.24 -21.79 -13.10
CA PRO A 3 22.97 -22.14 -12.47
C PRO A 3 22.67 -21.16 -11.31
N ALA A 4 22.67 -19.85 -11.59
CA ALA A 4 22.31 -18.81 -10.62
C ALA A 4 20.89 -18.23 -10.82
N GLY A 5 20.19 -18.62 -11.90
CA GLY A 5 18.83 -18.13 -12.20
C GLY A 5 17.73 -18.81 -11.37
N SER A 6 17.81 -20.13 -11.18
CA SER A 6 16.69 -20.92 -10.64
C SER A 6 16.25 -20.53 -9.22
N ILE A 7 17.19 -20.25 -8.31
CA ILE A 7 16.86 -19.92 -6.91
C ILE A 7 16.27 -18.51 -6.77
N LYS A 8 16.82 -17.55 -7.52
CA LYS A 8 16.38 -16.14 -7.48
C LYS A 8 15.03 -15.94 -8.15
N ASP A 9 14.76 -16.69 -9.22
CA ASP A 9 13.45 -16.74 -9.85
C ASP A 9 12.40 -17.29 -8.86
N ILE A 10 12.75 -18.31 -8.07
CA ILE A 10 11.87 -18.87 -7.02
C ILE A 10 11.60 -17.85 -5.90
N GLU A 11 12.60 -17.08 -5.48
CA GLU A 11 12.43 -16.03 -4.45
C GLU A 11 11.53 -14.89 -4.93
N PHE A 12 11.69 -14.46 -6.19
CA PHE A 12 10.82 -13.47 -6.81
C PHE A 12 9.39 -13.99 -6.96
N ILE A 13 9.23 -15.24 -7.41
CA ILE A 13 7.91 -15.90 -7.51
C ILE A 13 7.27 -16.02 -6.13
N GLY A 14 8.01 -16.40 -5.10
CA GLY A 14 7.53 -16.48 -3.72
C GLY A 14 7.03 -15.13 -3.21
N THR A 15 7.87 -14.09 -3.32
CA THR A 15 7.51 -12.71 -2.93
C THR A 15 6.26 -12.24 -3.70
N SER A 16 6.20 -12.53 -5.01
CA SER A 16 5.08 -12.19 -5.87
C SER A 16 3.78 -12.88 -5.48
N ILE A 17 3.83 -14.16 -5.13
CA ILE A 17 2.67 -14.91 -4.65
C ILE A 17 2.19 -14.33 -3.31
N GLY A 18 3.10 -14.05 -2.38
CA GLY A 18 2.76 -13.43 -1.10
C GLY A 18 2.02 -12.10 -1.27
N LEU A 19 2.52 -11.27 -2.19
CA LEU A 19 1.90 -10.04 -2.66
C LEU A 19 0.46 -10.24 -3.17
N LEU A 20 0.28 -11.14 -4.14
CA LEU A 20 -1.04 -11.40 -4.72
C LEU A 20 -2.03 -11.92 -3.66
N VAL A 21 -1.57 -12.84 -2.81
CA VAL A 21 -2.36 -13.42 -1.72
C VAL A 21 -2.74 -12.38 -0.68
N MET A 22 -1.87 -11.41 -0.37
CA MET A 22 -2.22 -10.38 0.61
C MET A 22 -3.19 -9.32 0.06
N MET A 23 -3.05 -8.96 -1.23
CA MET A 23 -3.85 -7.90 -1.85
C MET A 23 -5.27 -8.38 -2.17
N TYR A 24 -5.43 -9.63 -2.61
CA TYR A 24 -6.71 -10.16 -3.03
C TYR A 24 -7.82 -10.05 -1.95
N PRO A 25 -7.63 -10.48 -0.69
CA PRO A 25 -8.66 -10.33 0.34
C PRO A 25 -8.98 -8.88 0.69
N ILE A 26 -8.01 -7.97 0.58
CA ILE A 26 -8.23 -6.54 0.85
C ILE A 26 -9.16 -5.96 -0.22
N LEU A 27 -8.93 -6.31 -1.49
CA LEU A 27 -9.73 -5.83 -2.61
C LEU A 27 -11.14 -6.46 -2.65
N CYS A 28 -11.30 -7.68 -2.12
CA CYS A 28 -12.61 -8.31 -1.95
C CYS A 28 -13.50 -7.60 -0.92
N LYS A 29 -12.92 -6.94 0.09
CA LYS A 29 -13.69 -6.19 1.10
C LYS A 29 -14.34 -4.91 0.54
N ILE A 30 -13.90 -4.43 -0.63
CA ILE A 30 -14.42 -3.21 -1.24
C ILE A 30 -15.85 -3.42 -1.72
N ARG A 31 -16.79 -2.59 -1.26
CA ARG A 31 -18.18 -2.56 -1.74
C ARG A 31 -18.28 -1.77 -3.05
N TYR A 32 -18.09 -2.45 -4.18
CA TYR A 32 -18.18 -1.82 -5.49
C TYR A 32 -19.58 -1.30 -5.80
N GLU A 33 -20.61 -1.87 -5.18
CA GLU A 33 -22.00 -1.48 -5.36
C GLU A 33 -22.32 -0.14 -4.68
N SER A 34 -21.78 0.06 -3.49
CA SER A 34 -21.93 1.30 -2.70
C SER A 34 -21.05 2.44 -3.20
N LEU A 35 -20.08 2.18 -4.09
CA LEU A 35 -19.27 3.23 -4.73
C LEU A 35 -20.14 4.27 -5.45
N HIS A 36 -21.25 3.85 -6.08
CA HIS A 36 -22.12 4.79 -6.79
C HIS A 36 -22.94 5.68 -5.85
N GLU A 37 -23.40 5.14 -4.72
CA GLU A 37 -24.14 5.88 -3.69
C GLU A 37 -23.23 6.90 -3.00
N VAL A 38 -22.02 6.48 -2.64
CA VAL A 38 -20.99 7.33 -2.05
C VAL A 38 -20.46 8.36 -3.06
N ALA A 39 -20.44 8.03 -4.35
CA ALA A 39 -20.16 8.96 -5.43
C ALA A 39 -21.32 9.94 -5.72
N SER A 40 -22.48 9.81 -5.09
CA SER A 40 -23.56 10.80 -5.22
C SER A 40 -23.41 11.93 -4.18
N GLU A 41 -22.67 11.68 -3.09
CA GLU A 41 -22.44 12.65 -2.03
C GLU A 41 -21.37 13.68 -2.40
N ARG A 42 -21.81 14.91 -2.74
CA ARG A 42 -20.91 16.02 -3.10
C ARG A 42 -19.91 16.43 -2.00
N GLY A 43 -20.24 16.16 -0.73
CA GLY A 43 -19.33 16.38 0.40
C GLY A 43 -18.14 15.43 0.37
N LEU A 44 -18.40 14.16 0.06
CA LEU A 44 -17.40 13.10 0.06
C LEU A 44 -16.47 13.20 -1.16
N TRP A 45 -16.94 13.70 -2.30
CA TRP A 45 -16.06 14.03 -3.44
C TRP A 45 -15.05 15.12 -3.13
N LYS A 46 -15.42 16.15 -2.35
CA LYS A 46 -14.46 17.19 -1.94
C LYS A 46 -13.38 16.59 -1.03
N GLN A 47 -13.78 15.68 -0.14
CA GLN A 47 -12.87 14.98 0.76
C GLN A 47 -11.96 14.00 -0.01
N LEU A 48 -12.52 13.25 -0.96
CA LEU A 48 -11.79 12.31 -1.81
C LEU A 48 -10.83 13.06 -2.74
N ALA A 49 -11.25 14.15 -3.37
CA ALA A 49 -10.38 14.97 -4.20
C ALA A 49 -9.25 15.60 -3.37
N PHE A 50 -9.55 16.09 -2.17
CA PHE A 50 -8.54 16.59 -1.24
C PHE A 50 -7.55 15.50 -0.82
N SER A 51 -8.08 14.31 -0.50
CA SER A 51 -7.30 13.13 -0.16
C SER A 51 -6.38 12.69 -1.29
N ILE A 52 -6.91 12.61 -2.51
CA ILE A 52 -6.15 12.30 -3.70
C ILE A 52 -5.09 13.38 -3.95
N CYS A 53 -5.42 14.67 -3.80
CA CYS A 53 -4.42 15.72 -3.94
C CYS A 53 -3.31 15.60 -2.89
N ILE A 54 -3.62 15.39 -1.61
CA ILE A 54 -2.59 15.17 -0.59
C ILE A 54 -1.76 13.94 -0.92
N ASN A 55 -2.41 12.81 -1.19
CA ASN A 55 -1.71 11.57 -1.45
C ASN A 55 -0.82 11.71 -2.69
N TRP A 56 -1.32 12.24 -3.81
CA TRP A 56 -0.56 12.28 -5.05
C TRP A 56 0.46 13.43 -5.14
N VAL A 57 0.24 14.55 -4.43
CA VAL A 57 1.18 15.68 -4.40
C VAL A 57 2.25 15.50 -3.31
N VAL A 58 1.89 14.94 -2.16
CA VAL A 58 2.80 14.78 -1.03
C VAL A 58 3.49 13.41 -1.07
N THR A 59 2.83 12.35 -1.56
CA THR A 59 3.27 10.97 -1.31
C THR A 59 2.69 9.90 -2.28
N PRO A 60 3.35 9.54 -3.38
CA PRO A 60 2.64 8.93 -4.53
C PRO A 60 2.14 7.47 -4.42
N LEU A 61 2.25 6.76 -3.28
CA LEU A 61 2.05 5.30 -3.23
C LEU A 61 1.30 4.90 -1.96
N PHE A 62 0.04 4.43 -2.01
CA PHE A 62 -0.64 4.02 -0.76
C PHE A 62 -1.56 2.81 -0.83
N MET A 63 -1.56 2.06 0.27
CA MET A 63 -2.59 1.09 0.63
C MET A 63 -2.86 1.20 2.14
N VAL A 64 -4.12 1.20 2.60
CA VAL A 64 -4.43 0.91 4.01
C VAL A 64 -5.78 0.24 4.15
N LEU A 65 -5.81 -0.91 4.84
CA LEU A 65 -7.04 -1.43 5.46
C LEU A 65 -6.80 -1.91 6.89
N ILE A 66 -5.60 -2.44 7.19
CA ILE A 66 -5.28 -3.05 8.49
C ILE A 66 -5.13 -1.99 9.59
N TRP A 67 -4.35 -0.92 9.34
CA TRP A 67 -4.05 0.11 10.34
C TRP A 67 -5.28 0.95 10.70
N THR A 68 -6.05 1.35 9.69
CA THR A 68 -7.30 2.09 9.87
C THR A 68 -8.32 1.30 10.67
N GLY A 69 -8.45 -0.01 10.40
CA GLY A 69 -9.32 -0.88 11.19
C GLY A 69 -8.89 -0.95 12.66
N LEU A 70 -7.58 -1.01 12.93
CA LEU A 70 -7.04 -1.02 14.28
C LEU A 70 -7.17 0.34 15.01
N ALA A 71 -7.19 1.44 14.26
CA ALA A 71 -7.31 2.80 14.79
C ALA A 71 -8.77 3.28 14.99
N GLY A 72 -9.75 2.49 14.54
CA GLY A 72 -11.18 2.81 14.64
C GLY A 72 -11.70 3.71 13.51
N GLY A 73 -11.04 3.69 12.35
CA GLY A 73 -11.45 4.48 11.19
C GLY A 73 -12.64 3.87 10.42
N ASN A 74 -13.29 4.68 9.59
CA ASN A 74 -14.40 4.23 8.76
C ASN A 74 -13.91 3.24 7.67
N ALA A 75 -14.29 1.97 7.81
CA ALA A 75 -13.83 0.90 6.93
C ALA A 75 -14.34 1.02 5.49
N GLU A 76 -15.52 1.61 5.28
CA GLU A 76 -16.10 1.82 3.96
C GLU A 76 -15.36 2.92 3.20
N TYR A 77 -15.12 4.06 3.85
CA TYR A 77 -14.31 5.15 3.30
C TYR A 77 -12.88 4.68 3.00
N CYS A 78 -12.30 3.90 3.91
CA CYS A 78 -10.98 3.29 3.74
C CYS A 78 -10.91 2.40 2.48
N ALA A 79 -11.92 1.55 2.29
CA ALA A 79 -12.00 0.66 1.14
C ALA A 79 -12.16 1.43 -0.18
N ILE A 80 -13.00 2.46 -0.21
CA ILE A 80 -13.19 3.33 -1.39
C ILE A 80 -11.90 4.07 -1.72
N LEU A 81 -11.26 4.67 -0.72
CA LEU A 81 -10.02 5.40 -0.92
C LEU A 81 -8.92 4.48 -1.45
N VAL A 82 -8.79 3.26 -0.93
CA VAL A 82 -7.86 2.24 -1.44
C VAL A 82 -8.18 1.84 -2.88
N ALA A 83 -9.46 1.64 -3.21
CA ALA A 83 -9.88 1.28 -4.55
C ALA A 83 -9.48 2.35 -5.58
N VAL A 84 -9.83 3.60 -5.30
CA VAL A 84 -9.53 4.74 -6.17
C VAL A 84 -8.02 4.96 -6.25
N ASN A 85 -7.31 4.86 -5.13
CA ASN A 85 -5.87 5.02 -5.12
C ASN A 85 -5.15 3.91 -5.88
N SER A 86 -5.67 2.68 -5.83
CA SER A 86 -5.12 1.56 -6.61
C SER A 86 -5.31 1.76 -8.11
N LEU A 87 -6.49 2.23 -8.54
CA LEU A 87 -6.75 2.58 -9.94
C LEU A 87 -5.82 3.69 -10.43
N LEU A 88 -5.65 4.74 -9.63
CA LEU A 88 -4.71 5.82 -9.93
C LEU A 88 -3.26 5.33 -9.98
N GLN A 89 -2.86 4.41 -9.09
CA GLN A 89 -1.54 3.76 -9.14
C GLN A 89 -1.29 3.02 -10.44
N ILE A 90 -2.25 2.26 -10.97
CA ILE A 90 -2.09 1.56 -12.25
C ILE A 90 -1.70 2.53 -13.38
N VAL A 91 -2.26 3.74 -13.38
CA VAL A 91 -2.05 4.72 -14.44
C VAL A 91 -0.85 5.64 -14.18
N LEU A 92 -0.73 6.15 -12.96
CA LEU A 92 0.19 7.23 -12.61
C LEU A 92 1.50 6.75 -11.99
N PHE A 93 1.59 5.50 -11.52
CA PHE A 93 2.84 4.98 -10.93
C PHE A 93 3.99 5.02 -11.93
N ALA A 94 3.80 4.47 -13.15
CA ALA A 94 4.87 4.42 -14.14
C ALA A 94 5.34 5.81 -14.60
N PRO A 95 4.45 6.77 -14.92
CA PRO A 95 4.86 8.15 -15.18
C PRO A 95 5.63 8.80 -14.02
N LEU A 96 5.16 8.64 -12.78
CA LEU A 96 5.83 9.23 -11.61
C LEU A 96 7.18 8.58 -11.33
N ALA A 97 7.30 7.25 -11.46
CA ALA A 97 8.57 6.55 -11.31
C ALA A 97 9.62 7.11 -12.29
N ILE A 98 9.24 7.36 -13.54
CA ILE A 98 10.14 7.99 -14.52
C ILE A 98 10.46 9.44 -14.13
N LEU A 99 9.46 10.21 -13.71
CA LEU A 99 9.68 11.59 -13.27
C LEU A 99 10.71 11.65 -12.12
N PHE A 100 10.51 10.86 -11.07
CA PHE A 100 11.40 10.85 -9.92
C PHE A 100 12.80 10.31 -10.26
N ILE A 101 12.88 9.20 -10.99
CA ILE A 101 14.18 8.55 -11.23
C ILE A 101 14.97 9.27 -12.33
N ARG A 102 14.32 9.70 -13.41
CA ARG A 102 15.01 10.31 -14.55
C ARG A 102 15.18 11.81 -14.41
N VAL A 103 14.15 12.52 -13.98
CA VAL A 103 14.16 14.00 -13.96
C VAL A 103 14.74 14.52 -12.65
N ILE A 104 14.29 14.00 -11.50
CA ILE A 104 14.73 14.51 -10.20
C ILE A 104 16.12 13.98 -9.84
N SER A 105 16.36 12.67 -9.98
CA SER A 105 17.67 12.10 -9.68
C SER A 105 18.74 12.36 -10.76
N HIS A 106 18.37 13.01 -11.88
CA HIS A 106 19.26 13.33 -13.01
C HIS A 106 20.01 12.12 -13.59
N ASP A 107 19.47 10.90 -13.44
CA ASP A 107 20.11 9.69 -13.95
C ASP A 107 19.74 9.50 -15.43
N THR A 108 20.65 9.89 -16.33
CA THR A 108 20.51 9.76 -17.79
C THR A 108 21.29 8.57 -18.36
N GLY A 109 21.78 7.65 -17.52
CA GLY A 109 22.58 6.50 -17.94
C GLY A 109 21.79 5.41 -18.68
N ALA A 110 22.51 4.45 -19.27
CA ALA A 110 21.97 3.28 -20.00
C ALA A 110 21.17 2.28 -19.12
N SER A 111 21.08 2.53 -17.81
CA SER A 111 20.19 1.84 -16.85
C SER A 111 18.79 2.47 -16.80
N ALA A 112 18.37 3.13 -17.89
CA ALA A 112 17.14 3.88 -17.95
C ALA A 112 15.94 2.99 -17.63
N VAL A 113 15.26 3.33 -16.53
CA VAL A 113 14.00 2.70 -16.10
C VAL A 113 13.04 2.65 -17.27
N SER A 114 12.77 1.44 -17.76
CA SER A 114 11.86 1.25 -18.88
C SER A 114 10.42 1.46 -18.43
N TYR A 115 9.73 2.41 -19.06
CA TYR A 115 8.30 2.63 -18.84
C TYR A 115 7.50 1.34 -18.99
N SER A 116 7.82 0.53 -20.00
CA SER A 116 7.08 -0.70 -20.28
C SER A 116 7.23 -1.72 -19.16
N VAL A 117 8.42 -1.84 -18.57
CA VAL A 117 8.70 -2.77 -17.46
C VAL A 117 7.91 -2.32 -16.23
N VAL A 118 8.05 -1.06 -15.83
CA VAL A 118 7.32 -0.52 -14.67
C VAL A 118 5.81 -0.64 -14.84
N ALA A 119 5.28 -0.21 -15.98
CA ALA A 119 3.84 -0.27 -16.25
C ALA A 119 3.30 -1.71 -16.26
N THR A 120 4.03 -2.64 -16.87
CA THR A 120 3.61 -4.06 -16.93
C THR A 120 3.68 -4.71 -15.55
N SER A 121 4.72 -4.42 -14.76
CA SER A 121 4.83 -4.88 -13.38
C SER A 121 3.68 -4.35 -12.53
N VAL A 122 3.40 -3.04 -12.56
CA VAL A 122 2.28 -2.46 -11.80
C VAL A 122 0.94 -3.06 -12.24
N ALA A 123 0.71 -3.19 -13.54
CA ALA A 123 -0.50 -3.80 -14.07
C ALA A 123 -0.65 -5.27 -13.63
N ALA A 124 0.43 -6.03 -13.57
CA ALA A 124 0.40 -7.42 -13.10
C ALA A 124 0.13 -7.51 -11.59
N PHE A 125 0.89 -6.76 -10.77
CA PHE A 125 0.82 -6.85 -9.31
C PHE A 125 -0.43 -6.21 -8.71
N LEU A 126 -1.01 -5.20 -9.37
CA LEU A 126 -2.18 -4.49 -8.87
C LEU A 126 -3.44 -4.81 -9.68
N GLY A 127 -3.31 -4.91 -11.01
CA GLY A 127 -4.44 -5.17 -11.91
C GLY A 127 -4.99 -6.59 -11.80
N ILE A 128 -4.14 -7.62 -11.67
CA ILE A 128 -4.61 -9.01 -11.54
C ILE A 128 -5.40 -9.21 -10.24
N PRO A 129 -4.91 -8.81 -9.03
CA PRO A 129 -5.71 -8.90 -7.81
C PRO A 129 -7.01 -8.10 -7.86
N LEU A 130 -6.99 -6.90 -8.45
CA LEU A 130 -8.17 -6.06 -8.58
C LEU A 130 -9.23 -6.74 -9.46
N GLY A 131 -8.84 -7.23 -10.64
CA GLY A 131 -9.73 -7.96 -11.53
C GLY A 131 -10.26 -9.25 -10.90
N ALA A 132 -9.38 -10.02 -10.23
CA ALA A 132 -9.77 -11.23 -9.52
C ALA A 132 -10.78 -10.93 -8.39
N ALA A 133 -10.58 -9.86 -7.63
CA ALA A 133 -11.48 -9.44 -6.56
C ALA A 133 -12.84 -9.00 -7.11
N MET A 134 -12.87 -8.25 -8.22
CA MET A 134 -14.11 -7.85 -8.89
C MET A 134 -14.89 -9.09 -9.38
N VAL A 135 -14.24 -9.99 -10.13
CA VAL A 135 -14.87 -11.22 -10.63
C VAL A 135 -15.40 -12.08 -9.49
N THR A 136 -14.59 -12.25 -8.43
CA THR A 136 -14.97 -12.97 -7.22
C THR A 136 -16.22 -12.35 -6.61
N ARG A 137 -16.22 -11.04 -6.41
CA ARG A 137 -17.31 -10.34 -5.75
C ARG A 137 -18.62 -10.44 -6.54
N PHE A 138 -18.61 -10.11 -7.82
CA PHE A 138 -19.82 -10.19 -8.66
C PHE A 138 -20.29 -11.65 -8.84
N GLY A 139 -19.36 -12.59 -9.03
CA GLY A 139 -19.68 -14.00 -9.18
C GLY A 139 -20.29 -14.61 -7.92
N LEU A 140 -19.67 -14.40 -6.75
CA LEU A 140 -20.17 -14.93 -5.48
C LEU A 140 -21.45 -14.21 -5.00
N HIS A 141 -21.61 -12.91 -5.29
CA HIS A 141 -22.88 -12.23 -5.05
C HIS A 141 -24.01 -12.82 -5.90
N ALA A 142 -23.74 -13.16 -7.17
CA ALA A 142 -24.74 -13.75 -8.06
C ALA A 142 -25.11 -15.19 -7.67
N ILE A 143 -24.16 -15.98 -7.15
CA ILE A 143 -24.37 -17.40 -6.86
C ILE A 143 -24.85 -17.65 -5.42
N ALA A 144 -24.19 -17.03 -4.42
CA ALA A 144 -24.42 -17.31 -3.00
C ALA A 144 -25.15 -16.18 -2.25
N GLY A 145 -25.33 -15.03 -2.90
CA GLY A 145 -26.02 -13.87 -2.35
C GLY A 145 -25.15 -12.99 -1.42
N PRO A 146 -25.56 -11.73 -1.17
CA PRO A 146 -24.75 -10.75 -0.43
C PRO A 146 -24.49 -11.15 1.03
N ALA A 147 -25.50 -11.74 1.69
CA ALA A 147 -25.42 -12.10 3.10
C ALA A 147 -24.40 -13.22 3.37
N TRP A 148 -24.27 -14.17 2.45
CA TRP A 148 -23.28 -15.25 2.57
C TRP A 148 -21.87 -14.73 2.33
N TYR A 149 -21.70 -13.83 1.35
CA TYR A 149 -20.41 -13.20 1.05
C TYR A 149 -19.85 -12.45 2.26
N GLU A 150 -20.69 -11.62 2.91
CA GLU A 150 -20.25 -10.84 4.08
C GLU A 150 -20.03 -11.68 5.34
N ARG A 151 -20.82 -12.74 5.57
CA ARG A 151 -20.78 -13.52 6.81
C ARG A 151 -19.81 -14.71 6.78
N VAL A 152 -19.54 -15.28 5.61
CA VAL A 152 -18.74 -16.51 5.47
C VAL A 152 -17.45 -16.23 4.72
N PHE A 153 -17.55 -15.66 3.52
CA PHE A 153 -16.37 -15.47 2.66
C PHE A 153 -15.42 -14.39 3.20
N LEU A 154 -15.93 -13.19 3.53
CA LEU A 154 -15.06 -12.10 4.02
C LEU A 154 -14.32 -12.43 5.32
N PRO A 155 -14.94 -13.03 6.36
CA PRO A 155 -14.22 -13.42 7.57
C PRO A 155 -13.20 -14.52 7.33
N ALA A 156 -13.48 -15.45 6.41
CA ALA A 156 -12.54 -16.50 6.03
C ALA A 156 -11.35 -15.96 5.21
N ALA A 157 -11.57 -14.94 4.36
CA ALA A 157 -10.55 -14.32 3.53
C ALA A 157 -9.65 -13.34 4.31
N ALA A 158 -10.20 -12.66 5.34
CA ALA A 158 -9.48 -11.66 6.13
C ALA A 158 -8.10 -12.10 6.69
N PRO A 159 -7.92 -13.27 7.32
CA PRO A 159 -6.62 -13.69 7.87
C PRO A 159 -5.56 -13.91 6.79
N TRP A 160 -5.95 -14.28 5.56
CA TRP A 160 -5.01 -14.51 4.45
C TRP A 160 -4.25 -13.25 4.06
N SER A 161 -4.84 -12.07 4.27
CA SER A 161 -4.14 -10.80 4.06
C SER A 161 -2.91 -10.67 4.97
N LEU A 162 -3.10 -10.94 6.26
CA LEU A 162 -2.02 -10.89 7.26
C LEU A 162 -1.00 -12.00 7.03
N ILE A 163 -1.45 -13.21 6.69
CA ILE A 163 -0.56 -14.34 6.40
C ILE A 163 0.30 -14.03 5.17
N GLY A 164 -0.30 -13.51 4.10
CA GLY A 164 0.41 -13.10 2.89
C GLY A 164 1.46 -12.02 3.18
N LEU A 165 1.10 -11.00 3.97
CA LEU A 165 2.03 -9.96 4.41
C LEU A 165 3.21 -10.54 5.20
N LEU A 166 2.93 -11.35 6.23
CA LEU A 166 3.97 -11.99 7.05
C LEU A 166 4.85 -12.92 6.22
N TYR A 167 4.27 -13.67 5.29
CA TYR A 167 5.00 -14.53 4.37
C TYR A 167 5.90 -13.72 3.46
N THR A 168 5.40 -12.64 2.83
CA THR A 168 6.20 -11.73 1.99
C THR A 168 7.37 -11.17 2.78
N ILE A 169 7.12 -10.69 4.00
CA ILE A 169 8.17 -10.19 4.90
C ILE A 169 9.20 -11.29 5.18
N LEU A 170 8.77 -12.49 5.60
CA LEU A 170 9.68 -13.60 5.92
C LEU A 170 10.52 -14.03 4.72
N VAL A 171 9.93 -14.18 3.54
CA VAL A 171 10.63 -14.57 2.31
C VAL A 171 11.65 -13.53 1.91
N LEU A 172 11.25 -12.26 1.95
CA LEU A 172 12.10 -11.14 1.57
C LEU A 172 13.28 -10.98 2.54
N PHE A 173 13.06 -11.20 3.83
CA PHE A 173 14.14 -11.26 4.82
C PHE A 173 15.01 -12.49 4.67
N ALA A 174 14.46 -13.64 4.30
CA ALA A 174 15.22 -14.85 4.08
C ALA A 174 16.14 -14.72 2.86
N SER A 175 15.67 -14.08 1.77
CA SER A 175 16.44 -13.87 0.54
C SER A 175 17.46 -12.74 0.67
N GLN A 176 17.13 -11.64 1.36
CA GLN A 176 17.99 -10.44 1.45
C GLN A 176 18.71 -10.29 2.81
N GLY A 177 18.49 -11.19 3.77
CA GLY A 177 18.93 -11.02 5.16
C GLY A 177 20.43 -10.83 5.35
N HIS A 178 21.25 -11.52 4.55
CA HIS A 178 22.70 -11.35 4.61
C HIS A 178 23.13 -9.95 4.13
N ALA A 179 22.51 -9.43 3.06
CA ALA A 179 22.77 -8.08 2.57
C ALA A 179 22.30 -7.00 3.55
N VAL A 180 21.14 -7.20 4.20
CA VAL A 180 20.61 -6.30 5.23
C VAL A 180 21.56 -6.16 6.42
N VAL A 181 22.15 -7.28 6.88
CA VAL A 181 23.07 -7.27 8.03
C VAL A 181 24.40 -6.58 7.69
N HIS A 182 24.98 -6.87 6.51
CA HIS A 182 26.26 -6.26 6.10
C HIS A 182 26.12 -4.78 5.73
N GLN A 183 24.94 -4.34 5.29
CA GLN A 183 24.66 -2.94 4.97
C GLN A 183 23.84 -2.20 6.04
N ILE A 184 23.92 -2.61 7.32
CA ILE A 184 23.12 -2.01 8.41
C ILE A 184 23.22 -0.47 8.47
N VAL A 185 24.37 0.11 8.12
CA VAL A 185 24.56 1.56 8.07
C VAL A 185 23.73 2.21 6.96
N SER A 186 23.64 1.56 5.78
CA SER A 186 22.78 2.01 4.68
C SER A 186 21.30 1.88 5.06
N VAL A 187 20.92 0.77 5.70
CA VAL A 187 19.56 0.53 6.21
C VAL A 187 19.15 1.65 7.18
N VAL A 188 19.98 1.98 8.16
CA VAL A 188 19.71 3.05 9.13
C VAL A 188 19.66 4.43 8.48
N ARG A 189 20.53 4.68 7.49
CA ARG A 189 20.53 5.94 6.72
C ARG A 189 19.26 6.11 5.91
N VAL A 190 18.66 5.03 5.41
CA VAL A 190 17.35 5.03 4.73
C VAL A 190 16.19 5.09 5.74
N ALA A 191 16.36 4.50 6.92
CA ALA A 191 15.33 4.47 7.95
C ALA A 191 15.00 5.85 8.52
N ALA A 192 16.03 6.66 8.83
CA ALA A 192 15.83 8.00 9.39
C ALA A 192 14.91 8.90 8.54
N PRO A 193 15.16 9.10 7.22
CA PRO A 193 14.28 9.92 6.39
C PRO A 193 12.89 9.30 6.22
N LEU A 194 12.77 7.97 6.16
CA LEU A 194 11.46 7.29 6.10
C LEU A 194 10.63 7.52 7.37
N ILE A 195 11.22 7.44 8.56
CA ILE A 195 10.53 7.71 9.82
C ILE A 195 10.04 9.16 9.85
N VAL A 196 10.91 10.12 9.50
CA VAL A 196 10.56 11.54 9.44
C VAL A 196 9.41 11.76 8.45
N TYR A 197 9.50 11.16 7.27
CA TYR A 197 8.45 11.17 6.26
C TYR A 197 7.12 10.65 6.82
N PHE A 198 7.11 9.48 7.46
CA PHE A 198 5.88 8.89 8.00
C PHE A 198 5.24 9.76 9.08
N VAL A 199 6.06 10.26 10.00
CA VAL A 199 5.59 11.11 11.11
C VAL A 199 5.06 12.44 10.56
N LEU A 200 5.80 13.11 9.69
CA LEU A 200 5.39 14.40 9.13
C LEU A 200 4.13 14.29 8.29
N THR A 201 4.03 13.29 7.41
CA THR A 201 2.85 13.14 6.56
C THR A 201 1.63 12.71 7.36
N PHE A 202 1.80 11.83 8.36
CA PHE A 202 0.71 11.43 9.25
C PHE A 202 0.16 12.64 10.03
N PHE A 203 1.02 13.36 10.76
CA PHE A 203 0.59 14.50 11.56
C PHE A 203 0.17 15.70 10.72
N GLY A 204 0.80 15.93 9.58
CA GLY A 204 0.41 16.96 8.62
C GLY A 204 -1.00 16.71 8.10
N THR A 205 -1.29 15.47 7.67
CA THR A 205 -2.62 15.09 7.20
C THR A 205 -3.65 15.12 8.32
N LEU A 206 -3.29 14.64 9.52
CA LEU A 206 -4.17 14.69 10.70
C LEU A 206 -4.52 16.13 11.07
N TRP A 207 -3.54 17.03 11.04
CA TRP A 207 -3.74 18.44 11.34
C TRP A 207 -4.63 19.12 10.30
N ILE A 208 -4.43 18.85 9.00
CA ILE A 208 -5.26 19.48 7.97
C ILE A 208 -6.69 18.94 8.03
N THR A 209 -6.88 17.62 8.19
CA THR A 209 -8.21 17.02 8.33
C THR A 209 -8.94 17.50 9.58
N TYR A 210 -8.21 17.71 10.69
CA TYR A 210 -8.75 18.37 11.88
C TYR A 210 -9.19 19.81 11.60
N ARG A 211 -8.39 20.61 10.88
CA ARG A 211 -8.74 21.99 10.48
C ARG A 211 -9.94 22.06 9.54
N LEU A 212 -10.12 21.03 8.72
CA LEU A 212 -11.28 20.87 7.83
C LEU A 212 -12.53 20.31 8.55
N HIS A 213 -12.47 20.13 9.87
CA HIS A 213 -13.56 19.64 10.72
C HIS A 213 -14.08 18.25 10.30
N PHE A 214 -13.18 17.37 9.85
CA PHE A 214 -13.53 15.97 9.60
C PHE A 214 -13.62 15.20 10.93
N GLY A 215 -14.58 14.28 11.03
CA GLY A 215 -14.74 13.41 12.20
C GLY A 215 -13.51 12.52 12.43
N TYR A 216 -13.33 12.04 13.67
CA TYR A 216 -12.16 11.25 14.05
C TYR A 216 -11.98 10.03 13.14
N ALA A 217 -13.06 9.32 12.82
CA ALA A 217 -13.00 8.13 12.00
C ALA A 217 -12.43 8.43 10.60
N LEU A 218 -12.81 9.54 9.97
CA LEU A 218 -12.32 9.93 8.65
C LEU A 218 -10.90 10.50 8.70
N ALA A 219 -10.63 11.39 9.66
CA ALA A 219 -9.29 11.97 9.83
C ALA A 219 -8.23 10.89 10.06
N THR A 220 -8.57 9.87 10.83
CA THR A 220 -7.71 8.71 11.10
C THR A 220 -7.47 7.89 9.83
N VAL A 221 -8.52 7.53 9.08
CA VAL A 221 -8.39 6.82 7.78
C VAL A 221 -7.45 7.59 6.88
N GLN A 222 -7.72 8.88 6.73
CA GLN A 222 -7.00 9.75 5.80
C GLN A 222 -5.53 9.89 6.18
N SER A 223 -5.22 10.03 7.47
CA SER A 223 -3.85 10.18 7.95
C SER A 223 -3.03 8.91 7.78
N PHE A 224 -3.61 7.73 8.03
CA PHE A 224 -2.94 6.47 7.74
C PHE A 224 -2.79 6.23 6.24
N THR A 225 -3.83 6.53 5.46
CA THR A 225 -3.76 6.39 4.01
C THR A 225 -2.80 7.39 3.39
N ALA A 226 -2.51 8.53 4.00
CA ALA A 226 -1.48 9.45 3.53
C ALA A 226 -0.08 9.11 4.06
N ALA A 227 0.05 8.22 5.05
CA ALA A 227 1.35 7.85 5.62
C ALA A 227 1.87 6.50 5.09
N SER A 228 1.05 5.54 4.68
CA SER A 228 1.48 4.15 4.39
C SER A 228 1.91 3.80 2.95
N ASN A 229 3.19 3.55 2.69
CA ASN A 229 3.64 3.29 1.32
C ASN A 229 3.30 1.87 0.81
N ASN A 230 3.10 1.70 -0.51
CA ASN A 230 2.99 0.38 -1.13
C ASN A 230 4.38 -0.20 -1.44
N PHE A 231 5.13 -0.57 -0.39
CA PHE A 231 6.50 -1.08 -0.57
C PHE A 231 6.56 -2.37 -1.35
N GLU A 232 5.55 -3.21 -1.25
CA GLU A 232 5.55 -4.49 -1.93
C GLU A 232 5.50 -4.31 -3.45
N LEU A 233 4.70 -3.34 -3.93
CA LEU A 233 4.76 -2.91 -5.33
C LEU A 233 6.12 -2.28 -5.68
N ALA A 234 6.69 -1.48 -4.78
CA ALA A 234 7.99 -0.86 -4.99
C ALA A 234 9.12 -1.90 -5.11
N ILE A 235 9.10 -2.96 -4.29
CA ILE A 235 10.01 -4.11 -4.35
C ILE A 235 9.84 -4.81 -5.69
N ALA A 236 8.61 -5.14 -6.07
CA ALA A 236 8.34 -5.83 -7.32
C ALA A 236 8.86 -5.07 -8.55
N VAL A 237 8.62 -3.75 -8.59
CA VAL A 237 9.12 -2.88 -9.66
C VAL A 237 10.65 -2.73 -9.60
N ALA A 238 11.23 -2.56 -8.41
CA ALA A 238 12.68 -2.42 -8.25
C ALA A 238 13.41 -3.69 -8.70
N VAL A 239 12.94 -4.87 -8.31
CA VAL A 239 13.49 -6.15 -8.74
C VAL A 239 13.32 -6.35 -10.23
N ALA A 240 12.15 -6.02 -10.80
CA ALA A 240 11.89 -6.17 -12.24
C ALA A 240 12.74 -5.20 -13.10
N THR A 241 13.07 -4.03 -12.57
CA THR A 241 13.76 -2.97 -13.33
C THR A 241 15.27 -3.00 -13.14
N PHE A 242 15.74 -3.18 -11.90
CA PHE A 242 17.14 -3.09 -11.52
C PHE A 242 17.76 -4.44 -11.15
N GLY A 243 16.94 -5.49 -11.02
CA GLY A 243 17.37 -6.82 -10.59
C GLY A 243 17.31 -7.01 -9.07
N PRO A 244 17.32 -8.27 -8.60
CA PRO A 244 17.14 -8.61 -7.19
C PRO A 244 18.34 -8.22 -6.30
N ASP A 245 19.55 -8.17 -6.87
CA ASP A 245 20.78 -7.83 -6.13
C ASP A 245 21.09 -6.32 -6.13
N SER A 246 20.17 -5.48 -6.62
CA SER A 246 20.38 -4.05 -6.73
C SER A 246 20.21 -3.33 -5.38
N ASP A 247 20.95 -2.25 -5.17
CA ASP A 247 20.80 -1.40 -3.98
C ASP A 247 19.36 -0.82 -3.87
N GLN A 248 18.70 -0.61 -5.01
CA GLN A 248 17.31 -0.16 -5.10
C GLN A 248 16.33 -1.21 -4.57
N ALA A 249 16.50 -2.49 -4.95
CA ALA A 249 15.68 -3.59 -4.45
C ALA A 249 15.88 -3.81 -2.94
N LEU A 250 17.13 -3.69 -2.46
CA LEU A 250 17.45 -3.76 -1.04
C LEU A 250 16.84 -2.57 -0.26
N ALA A 251 16.91 -1.34 -0.77
CA ALA A 251 16.29 -0.19 -0.14
C ALA A 251 14.76 -0.33 -0.05
N ALA A 252 14.12 -0.85 -1.09
CA ALA A 252 12.68 -1.12 -1.10
C ALA A 252 12.28 -2.21 -0.09
N THR A 253 13.13 -3.23 0.06
CA THR A 253 13.02 -4.35 1.01
C THR A 253 13.05 -3.88 2.46
N VAL A 254 13.82 -2.83 2.77
CA VAL A 254 13.94 -2.25 4.12
C VAL A 254 12.69 -1.46 4.53
N GLY A 255 11.91 -0.97 3.57
CA GLY A 255 10.71 -0.15 3.83
C GLY A 255 9.70 -0.76 4.80
N PRO A 256 9.20 -1.99 4.55
CA PRO A 256 8.23 -2.67 5.42
C PRO A 256 8.70 -2.85 6.87
N LEU A 257 10.01 -3.03 7.08
CA LEU A 257 10.60 -3.19 8.43
C LEU A 257 10.41 -1.96 9.29
N ILE A 258 10.45 -0.78 8.67
CA ILE A 258 10.33 0.50 9.35
C ILE A 258 8.86 0.88 9.42
N GLU A 259 8.13 0.71 8.33
CA GLU A 259 6.73 1.11 8.22
C GLU A 259 5.85 0.39 9.23
N VAL A 260 5.92 -0.94 9.30
CA VAL A 260 5.02 -1.75 10.14
C VAL A 260 5.11 -1.31 11.61
N PRO A 261 6.30 -1.18 12.24
CA PRO A 261 6.42 -0.66 13.61
C PRO A 261 5.99 0.80 13.75
N VAL A 262 6.37 1.67 12.81
CA VAL A 262 6.07 3.11 12.90
C VAL A 262 4.56 3.35 12.80
N LEU A 263 3.88 2.75 11.83
CA LEU A 263 2.43 2.88 11.67
C LEU A 263 1.70 2.28 12.87
N LEU A 264 2.15 1.12 13.38
CA LEU A 264 1.57 0.54 14.59
C LEU A 264 1.73 1.47 15.81
N ALA A 265 2.88 2.11 15.98
CA ALA A 265 3.10 3.10 17.03
C ALA A 265 2.15 4.31 16.86
N LEU A 266 1.97 4.79 15.62
CA LEU A 266 1.03 5.87 15.31
C LEU A 266 -0.43 5.48 15.57
N VAL A 267 -0.82 4.22 15.35
CA VAL A 267 -2.16 3.69 15.72
C VAL A 267 -2.40 3.83 17.21
N TYR A 268 -1.46 3.40 18.05
CA TYR A 268 -1.61 3.55 19.50
C TYR A 268 -1.63 5.01 19.92
N LEU A 269 -0.82 5.85 19.29
CA LEU A 269 -0.74 7.27 19.58
C LEU A 269 -2.03 8.02 19.22
N VAL A 270 -2.59 7.80 18.03
CA VAL A 270 -3.82 8.48 17.60
C VAL A 270 -5.02 8.05 18.43
N ARG A 271 -5.11 6.77 18.81
CA ARG A 271 -6.13 6.29 19.74
C ARG A 271 -6.01 6.95 21.12
N TRP A 272 -4.78 7.15 21.59
CA TRP A 272 -4.53 7.86 22.84
C TRP A 272 -4.96 9.34 22.76
N ILE A 273 -4.65 10.03 21.65
CA ILE A 273 -5.09 11.41 21.39
C ILE A 273 -6.62 11.50 21.33
N GLY A 274 -7.28 10.62 20.57
CA GLY A 274 -8.74 10.58 20.43
C GLY A 274 -9.45 10.41 21.77
N ASN A 275 -8.97 9.47 22.60
CA ASN A 275 -9.51 9.25 23.95
C ASN A 275 -9.31 10.44 24.89
N ARG A 276 -8.16 11.13 24.80
CA ARG A 276 -7.84 12.31 25.63
C ARG A 276 -8.67 13.53 25.24
N TRP A 277 -8.92 13.72 23.94
CA TRP A 277 -9.56 14.93 23.42
C TRP A 277 -11.07 14.80 23.21
N LYS A 278 -11.66 13.63 23.51
CA LYS A 278 -13.08 13.33 23.25
C LYS A 278 -13.49 13.75 21.84
N TRP A 279 -12.62 13.47 20.86
CA TRP A 279 -12.88 13.83 19.47
C TRP A 279 -14.15 13.11 19.03
N GLU A 280 -15.12 13.87 18.50
CA GLU A 280 -16.37 13.29 18.01
C GLU A 280 -16.09 12.21 16.95
N PRO A 281 -16.73 11.03 17.06
CA PRO A 281 -16.52 9.90 16.18
C PRO A 281 -16.82 10.21 14.71
#